data_AF-A0A1F4R1C4-F1
#
_entry.id   AF-A0A1F4R1C4-F1
#
_cell.length_a   1.000
_cell.length_b   1.000
_cell.length_c   1.000
_cell.angle_alpha   90.00
_cell.angle_beta   90.00
_cell.angle_gamma   90.00
#
_symmetry.space_group_name_H-M   'P 1'
#
loop_
_entity.id
_entity.type
_entity.pdbx_description
1 polymer ?
#
loop_
_entity_poly.entity_id
_entity_poly.type
_entity_poly.pdbx_seq_one_letter_code
_entity_poly.pdbx_strand_id
1 'polypeptide(L)'
;MKLDVVSIRDHPRGRIYEVKAGRKAVRIRFSFHALQRITTWQITERKVLEALLFPDEVVRGHRNRFIAHRRYGSHLVRAVYEYEAKMAVVITVYFPSAERYFQGGRSHEDQILS
;
A
#
# COMPACT_ATOMS: atom_id res chain seq x y z
N MET A 1 10.56 12.33 -1.25
CA MET A 1 10.16 12.08 -2.66
C MET A 1 8.71 12.53 -2.82
N LYS A 2 8.38 13.28 -3.87
CA LYS A 2 7.01 13.79 -4.08
C LYS A 2 6.13 12.71 -4.70
N LEU A 3 4.93 12.54 -4.16
CA LEU A 3 3.89 11.63 -4.63
C LEU A 3 2.71 12.45 -5.10
N ASP A 4 2.36 12.29 -6.36
CA ASP A 4 1.27 12.98 -7.04
C ASP A 4 0.28 11.95 -7.60
N VAL A 5 -0.99 12.03 -7.21
CA VAL A 5 -2.06 11.21 -7.82
C VAL A 5 -2.48 11.91 -9.11
N VAL A 6 -2.26 11.26 -10.24
CA VAL A 6 -2.49 11.81 -11.58
C VAL A 6 -3.93 11.60 -12.01
N SER A 7 -4.47 10.40 -11.81
CA SER A 7 -5.85 10.08 -12.11
C SER A 7 -6.40 9.02 -11.17
N ILE A 8 -7.72 9.05 -11.01
CA ILE A 8 -8.49 8.08 -10.26
C ILE A 8 -9.61 7.59 -11.17
N ARG A 9 -9.79 6.27 -11.27
CA ARG A 9 -10.82 5.65 -12.11
C ARG A 9 -11.52 4.55 -11.33
N ASP A 10 -12.84 4.49 -11.41
CA ASP A 10 -13.60 3.40 -10.82
C ASP A 10 -13.40 2.09 -11.60
N HIS A 11 -13.50 0.97 -10.90
CA HIS A 11 -13.33 -0.37 -11.45
C HIS A 11 -14.36 -1.32 -10.81
N PRO A 12 -14.86 -2.35 -11.51
CA PRO A 12 -15.83 -3.31 -10.94
C PRO A 12 -15.40 -4.05 -9.67
N ARG A 13 -14.15 -3.87 -9.22
CA ARG A 13 -13.57 -4.51 -8.03
C ARG A 13 -12.92 -3.51 -7.07
N GLY A 14 -13.16 -2.21 -7.26
CA GLY A 14 -12.56 -1.16 -6.45
C GLY A 14 -12.25 0.09 -7.25
N ARG A 15 -11.05 0.65 -7.05
CA ARG A 15 -10.64 1.90 -7.69
C ARG A 15 -9.18 1.85 -8.09
N ILE A 16 -8.86 2.36 -9.28
CA ILE A 16 -7.51 2.40 -9.82
C ILE A 16 -6.95 3.80 -9.65
N TYR A 17 -5.76 3.87 -9.07
CA TYR A 17 -4.98 5.07 -8.89
C TYR A 17 -3.81 5.03 -9.84
N GLU A 18 -3.67 6.07 -10.64
CA GLU A 18 -2.45 6.34 -11.39
C GLU A 18 -1.63 7.35 -10.60
N VAL A 19 -0.44 6.92 -10.16
CA VAL A 19 0.38 7.68 -9.22
C VAL A 19 1.76 7.91 -9.83
N LYS A 20 2.22 9.15 -9.74
CA LYS A 20 3.57 9.55 -10.13
C LYS A 20 4.42 9.73 -8.88
N ALA A 21 5.58 9.07 -8.88
CA ALA A 21 6.56 9.12 -7.82
C ALA A 21 7.92 9.46 -8.44
N GLY A 22 8.28 10.74 -8.41
CA GLY A 22 9.44 11.25 -9.16
C GLY A 22 9.30 11.05 -10.67
N ARG A 23 10.19 10.27 -11.28
CA ARG A 23 10.18 9.95 -12.72
C ARG A 23 9.38 8.70 -13.07
N LYS A 24 8.95 7.91 -12.09
CA LYS A 24 8.19 6.67 -12.30
C LYS A 24 6.69 6.93 -12.17
N ALA A 25 5.89 6.24 -12.97
CA ALA A 25 4.44 6.23 -12.89
C ALA A 25 3.98 4.78 -12.74
N VAL A 26 3.05 4.55 -11.84
CA VAL A 26 2.52 3.21 -11.53
C VAL A 26 1.01 3.25 -11.38
N ARG A 27 0.37 2.13 -11.65
CA ARG A 27 -1.07 1.93 -11.41
C ARG A 27 -1.24 0.99 -10.23
N ILE A 28 -2.10 1.38 -9.30
CA ILE A 28 -2.43 0.58 -8.13
C ILE A 28 -3.95 0.50 -8.03
N ARG A 29 -4.48 -0.72 -7.92
CA ARG A 29 -5.91 -0.93 -7.67
C ARG A 29 -6.13 -1.16 -6.19
N PHE A 30 -7.00 -0.38 -5.58
CA PHE A 30 -7.48 -0.65 -4.23
C PHE A 30 -8.76 -1.46 -4.37
N SER A 31 -8.85 -2.60 -3.69
CA SER A 31 -10.11 -3.35 -3.65
C SER A 31 -11.19 -2.57 -2.89
N PHE A 32 -12.48 -2.87 -3.13
CA PHE A 32 -13.55 -2.30 -2.30
C PHE A 32 -13.35 -2.60 -0.81
N HIS A 33 -12.86 -3.79 -0.49
CA HIS A 33 -12.55 -4.14 0.89
C HIS A 33 -11.43 -3.25 1.46
N ALA A 34 -10.35 -3.01 0.72
CA ALA A 34 -9.28 -2.12 1.15
C ALA A 34 -9.79 -0.68 1.38
N LEU A 35 -10.62 -0.15 0.47
CA LEU A 35 -11.23 1.17 0.60
C LEU A 35 -12.10 1.26 1.86
N GLN A 36 -12.94 0.26 2.11
CA GLN A 36 -13.75 0.19 3.33
C GLN A 36 -12.87 0.19 4.59
N ARG A 37 -11.79 -0.58 4.60
CA ARG A 37 -10.86 -0.64 5.74
C ARG A 37 -10.14 0.69 5.98
N ILE A 38 -9.76 1.40 4.92
CA ILE A 38 -9.19 2.76 5.00
C ILE A 38 -10.15 3.69 5.75
N THR A 39 -11.44 3.67 5.38
CA THR A 39 -12.48 4.42 6.08
C THR A 39 -12.64 3.97 7.54
N THR A 40 -12.72 2.66 7.80
CA THR A 40 -12.87 2.12 9.17
C THR A 40 -11.72 2.52 10.09
N TRP A 41 -10.48 2.51 9.59
CA TRP A 41 -9.30 2.92 10.35
C TRP A 41 -9.09 4.44 10.38
N GLN A 42 -9.95 5.22 9.73
CA GLN A 42 -9.85 6.68 9.63
C GLN A 42 -8.46 7.15 9.12
N ILE A 43 -7.88 6.40 8.18
CA ILE A 43 -6.65 6.77 7.48
C ILE A 43 -6.97 7.25 6.08
N THR A 44 -6.04 7.97 5.45
CA THR A 44 -6.22 8.45 4.07
C THR A 44 -5.67 7.45 3.07
N GLU A 45 -6.25 7.43 1.88
CA GLU A 45 -5.72 6.68 0.73
C GLU A 45 -4.26 7.09 0.45
N ARG A 46 -3.93 8.37 0.64
CA ARG A 46 -2.56 8.91 0.52
C ARG A 46 -1.57 8.21 1.44
N LYS A 47 -1.92 7.96 2.71
CA LYS A 47 -1.04 7.23 3.65
C LYS A 47 -0.78 5.80 3.19
N VAL A 48 -1.78 5.16 2.57
CA VAL A 48 -1.65 3.80 2.00
C VAL A 48 -0.78 3.81 0.75
N LEU A 49 -0.96 4.77 -0.15
CA LEU A 49 -0.09 4.95 -1.31
C LEU A 49 1.36 5.22 -0.89
N GLU A 50 1.58 6.03 0.14
CA GLU A 50 2.89 6.26 0.73
C GLU A 50 3.51 5.00 1.33
N ALA A 51 2.70 4.15 1.97
CA ALA A 51 3.15 2.87 2.50
C ALA A 51 3.53 1.87 1.40
N LEU A 52 2.82 1.87 0.27
CA LEU A 52 3.12 1.01 -0.88
C LEU A 52 4.35 1.46 -1.66
N LEU A 53 4.49 2.78 -1.88
CA LEU A 53 5.52 3.33 -2.76
C LEU A 53 6.82 3.69 -2.05
N PHE A 54 6.75 4.06 -0.77
CA PHE A 54 7.93 4.27 0.07
C PHE A 54 7.72 3.59 1.43
N PRO A 55 7.67 2.25 1.45
CA PRO A 55 7.59 1.47 2.68
C PRO A 55 8.85 1.65 3.54
N ASP A 56 8.67 1.57 4.84
CA ASP A 56 9.79 1.38 5.78
C ASP A 56 10.31 -0.07 5.69
N GLU A 57 9.43 -1.03 5.40
CA GLU A 57 9.77 -2.42 5.08
C GLU A 57 8.67 -3.05 4.22
N VAL A 58 9.05 -4.06 3.44
CA VAL A 58 8.10 -4.94 2.76
C VAL A 58 8.43 -6.37 3.13
N VAL A 59 7.47 -7.07 3.72
CA VAL A 59 7.64 -8.46 4.16
C VAL A 59 6.74 -9.38 3.34
N ARG A 60 7.12 -10.66 3.26
CA ARG A 60 6.34 -11.67 2.57
C ARG A 60 5.16 -12.13 3.42
N GLY A 61 3.96 -12.12 2.82
CA GLY A 61 2.74 -12.66 3.39
C GLY A 61 2.44 -14.08 2.90
N HIS A 62 1.27 -14.60 3.29
CA HIS A 62 0.79 -15.90 2.80
C HIS A 62 0.37 -15.84 1.32
N ARG A 63 0.54 -16.96 0.60
CA ARG A 63 0.04 -17.17 -0.78
C ARG A 63 0.49 -16.08 -1.77
N ASN A 64 1.79 -15.80 -1.83
CA ASN A 64 2.41 -14.84 -2.76
C ASN A 64 1.99 -13.37 -2.57
N ARG A 65 1.50 -13.01 -1.39
CA ARG A 65 1.20 -11.62 -1.04
C ARG A 65 2.42 -10.93 -0.46
N PHE A 66 2.47 -9.63 -0.65
CA PHE A 66 3.42 -8.74 0.00
C PHE A 66 2.69 -7.86 1.00
N ILE A 67 3.43 -7.39 2.00
CA ILE A 67 2.89 -6.54 3.05
C ILE A 67 3.82 -5.35 3.19
N ALA A 68 3.35 -4.19 2.74
CA ALA A 68 4.07 -2.93 2.90
C ALA A 68 3.74 -2.35 4.28
N HIS A 69 4.78 -2.07 5.06
CA HIS A 69 4.67 -1.37 6.34
C HIS A 69 5.23 0.04 6.21
N ARG A 70 4.50 1.00 6.77
CA ARG A 70 5.03 2.36 7.00
C ARG A 70 4.51 2.93 8.30
N ARG A 71 5.41 3.39 9.15
CA ARG A 71 5.07 3.92 10.47
C ARG A 71 4.52 5.34 10.40
N TYR A 72 3.56 5.60 11.28
CA TYR A 72 2.98 6.90 11.55
C TYR A 72 2.84 7.04 13.07
N GLY A 73 3.89 7.52 13.73
CA GLY A 73 3.98 7.54 15.19
C GLY A 73 4.06 6.12 15.76
N SER A 74 3.20 5.81 16.74
CA SER A 74 3.14 4.49 17.40
C SER A 74 2.41 3.41 16.60
N HIS A 75 1.80 3.77 15.46
CA HIS A 75 1.05 2.85 14.61
C HIS A 75 1.75 2.71 13.25
N LEU A 76 1.37 1.69 12.49
CA LEU A 76 1.82 1.56 11.10
C LEU A 76 0.67 1.25 10.16
N VAL A 77 0.74 1.79 8.96
CA VAL A 77 -0.10 1.30 7.86
C VAL A 77 0.49 -0.03 7.40
N ARG A 78 -0.35 -1.07 7.44
CA ARG A 78 -0.07 -2.41 6.94
C ARG A 78 -0.92 -2.66 5.71
N ALA A 79 -0.35 -2.43 4.54
CA ALA A 79 -1.02 -2.62 3.25
C ALA A 79 -0.67 -3.99 2.69
N VAL A 80 -1.66 -4.88 2.58
CA VAL A 80 -1.48 -6.21 1.99
C VAL A 80 -1.85 -6.14 0.53
N TYR A 81 -0.95 -6.58 -0.36
CA TYR A 81 -1.15 -6.51 -1.80
C TYR A 81 -0.57 -7.73 -2.52
N GLU A 82 -1.02 -7.93 -3.74
CA GLU A 82 -0.51 -8.91 -4.69
C GLU A 82 -0.48 -8.29 -6.10
N TYR A 83 0.11 -9.00 -7.07
CA TYR A 83 0.15 -8.54 -8.45
C TYR A 83 -0.87 -9.29 -9.31
N GLU A 84 -1.73 -8.54 -9.99
CA GLU A 84 -2.56 -9.05 -11.09
C GLU A 84 -2.06 -8.43 -12.39
N ALA A 85 -1.59 -9.25 -13.34
CA ALA A 85 -1.08 -8.78 -14.64
C ALA A 85 -0.10 -7.58 -14.53
N LYS A 86 0.84 -7.66 -13.57
CA LYS A 86 1.86 -6.63 -13.24
C LYS A 86 1.32 -5.35 -12.57
N MET A 87 0.03 -5.28 -12.24
CA MET A 87 -0.55 -4.19 -11.46
C MET A 87 -0.63 -4.59 -9.99
N ALA A 88 -0.16 -3.72 -9.09
CA ALA A 88 -0.33 -3.93 -7.66
C ALA A 88 -1.81 -3.78 -7.27
N VAL A 89 -2.34 -4.77 -6.57
CA VAL A 89 -3.73 -4.83 -6.09
C VAL A 89 -3.72 -4.89 -4.57
N VAL A 90 -4.20 -3.83 -3.93
CA VAL A 90 -4.35 -3.77 -2.47
C VAL A 90 -5.57 -4.57 -2.07
N ILE A 91 -5.32 -5.66 -1.34
CA ILE A 91 -6.34 -6.58 -0.87
C ILE A 91 -7.01 -6.04 0.39
N THR A 92 -6.21 -5.61 1.37
CA THR A 92 -6.71 -5.07 2.64
C THR A 92 -5.68 -4.15 3.30
N VAL A 93 -6.14 -3.34 4.25
CA VAL A 93 -5.30 -2.42 5.02
C VAL A 93 -5.62 -2.52 6.50
N TYR A 94 -4.58 -2.46 7.32
CA TYR A 94 -4.71 -2.32 8.78
C TYR A 94 -3.90 -1.13 9.29
N PHE A 95 -4.32 -0.59 10.43
CA PHE A 95 -3.56 0.44 11.15
C PHE A 95 -3.31 0.05 12.61
N PRO A 96 -2.56 -1.05 12.87
CA PRO A 96 -2.27 -1.51 14.24
C PRO A 96 -1.11 -0.74 14.86
N SER A 97 -0.88 -0.97 16.17
CA SER A 97 0.36 -0.60 16.85
C SER A 97 1.58 -1.19 16.11
N ALA A 98 2.62 -0.36 15.98
CA ALA A 98 3.85 -0.72 15.29
C ALA A 98 4.66 -1.78 16.05
N GLU A 99 4.61 -1.78 17.38
CA GLU A 99 5.33 -2.72 18.26
C GLU A 99 5.01 -4.18 17.93
N ARG A 100 3.79 -4.45 17.45
CA ARG A 100 3.34 -5.82 17.17
C ARG A 100 3.83 -6.37 15.83
N TYR A 101 4.09 -5.51 14.84
CA TYR A 101 4.25 -5.96 13.45
C TYR A 101 5.48 -5.43 12.74
N PHE A 102 6.10 -4.35 13.22
CA PHE A 102 7.28 -3.77 12.57
C PHE A 102 8.51 -4.64 12.85
N GLN A 103 9.23 -5.05 11.81
CA GLN A 103 10.40 -5.94 11.90
C GLN A 103 11.74 -5.17 11.88
N GLY A 104 11.70 -3.85 12.08
CA GLY A 104 12.89 -3.02 12.20
C GLY A 104 13.38 -2.41 10.89
N GLY A 105 12.63 -2.48 9.79
CA GLY A 105 12.94 -1.74 8.57
C GLY A 105 14.05 -2.35 7.71
N ARG A 106 14.33 -3.66 7.87
CA ARG A 106 15.48 -4.32 7.21
C ARG A 106 15.11 -5.14 5.98
N SER A 107 13.83 -5.47 5.80
CA SER A 107 13.35 -6.37 4.74
C SER A 107 12.61 -5.57 3.67
N HIS A 108 12.98 -5.78 2.41
CA HIS A 108 12.34 -5.19 1.23
C HIS A 108 12.09 -6.30 0.20
N GLU A 109 11.21 -7.25 0.55
CA GLU A 109 10.89 -8.41 -0.30
C GLU A 109 10.23 -8.04 -1.63
N ASP A 110 9.65 -6.84 -1.73
CA ASP A 110 9.17 -6.25 -2.97
C ASP A 110 9.37 -4.74 -2.96
N GLN A 111 9.44 -4.16 -4.16
CA GLN A 111 9.54 -2.73 -4.35
C GLN A 111 8.81 -2.35 -5.64
N ILE A 112 7.56 -1.89 -5.51
CA ILE A 112 6.68 -1.49 -6.63
C ILE A 112 7.34 -0.51 -7.60
N LEU A 113 8.23 0.34 -7.08
CA LEU A 113 8.95 1.34 -7.87
C LEU A 113 10.31 0.86 -8.39
N SER A 114 10.72 -0.40 -8.26
CA SER A 114 12.02 -0.88 -8.78
C SER A 114 11.95 -1.13 -10.28
#